data_AF-A0A511FFA6-F1
#
_entry.id   AF-A0A511FFA6-F1
#
_cell.length_a   1.000
_cell.length_b   1.000
_cell.length_c   1.000
_cell.angle_alpha   90.00
_cell.angle_beta   90.00
_cell.angle_gamma   90.00
#
_symmetry.space_group_name_H-M   'P 1'
#
loop_
_entity.id
_entity.type
_entity.pdbx_description
1 polymer ?
#
loop_
_entity_poly.entity_id
_entity_poly.type
_entity_poly.pdbx_seq_one_letter_code
_entity_poly.pdbx_strand_id
1 'polypeptide(L)' 'MEPDEWRIDVTDADIRAAKREWVAARDGDATDAEVARRYEVLRLLVHAQAQQLADDVRARAGRARTPDAD' A
#
# COMPACT_ATOMS: atom_id res chain seq x y z
N MET A 1 -10.82 20.01 -6.71
CA MET A 1 -9.66 19.12 -6.50
C MET A 1 -9.68 18.14 -7.64
N GLU A 2 -8.83 18.36 -8.63
CA GLU A 2 -8.63 17.39 -9.71
C GLU A 2 -8.09 16.10 -9.07
N PRO A 3 -8.58 14.91 -9.46
CA PRO A 3 -7.98 13.67 -9.00
C PRO A 3 -6.52 13.70 -9.43
N ASP A 4 -5.61 13.54 -8.47
CA ASP A 4 -4.18 13.48 -8.73
C ASP A 4 -3.94 12.27 -9.64
N GLU A 5 -3.88 12.50 -10.95
CA GLU A 5 -3.98 11.50 -12.03
C GLU A 5 -2.85 10.46 -11.98
N TRP A 6 -1.88 10.68 -11.07
CA TRP A 6 -0.69 9.87 -10.83
C TRP A 6 -0.72 9.13 -9.49
N ARG A 7 -1.78 9.25 -8.69
CA ARG A 7 -1.90 8.51 -7.43
C ARG A 7 -2.14 7.04 -7.74
N ILE A 8 -1.10 6.24 -7.61
CA ILE A 8 -1.20 4.77 -7.67
C ILE A 8 -1.87 4.31 -6.38
N ASP A 9 -3.12 3.86 -6.47
CA ASP A 9 -3.78 3.18 -5.36
C ASP A 9 -3.19 1.77 -5.22
N VAL A 10 -2.62 1.48 -4.05
CA VAL A 10 -2.19 0.12 -3.72
C VAL A 10 -3.42 -0.59 -3.18
N THR A 11 -3.63 -1.82 -3.62
CA THR A 11 -4.75 -2.63 -3.18
C THR A 11 -4.29 -3.84 -2.38
N ASP A 12 -5.22 -4.40 -1.60
CA ASP A 12 -5.03 -5.71 -0.98
C ASP A 12 -4.68 -6.81 -2.00
N ALA A 13 -5.16 -6.70 -3.25
CA ALA A 13 -4.87 -7.67 -4.30
C ALA A 13 -3.38 -7.63 -4.69
N ASP A 14 -2.80 -6.43 -4.78
CA ASP A 14 -1.38 -6.22 -5.06
C ASP A 14 -0.51 -6.78 -3.93
N ILE A 15 -0.88 -6.51 -2.67
CA ILE A 15 -0.18 -7.05 -1.50
C ILE A 15 -0.27 -8.58 -1.48
N ARG A 16 -1.45 -9.16 -1.75
CA ARG A 16 -1.61 -10.61 -1.80
C ARG A 16 -0.79 -11.23 -2.93
N ALA A 17 -0.71 -10.58 -4.09
CA ALA A 17 0.11 -11.04 -5.21
C ALA A 17 1.60 -11.01 -4.84
N ALA A 18 2.13 -9.88 -4.38
CA ALA A 18 3.52 -9.75 -3.94
C ALA A 18 3.88 -10.73 -2.82
N LYS A 19 2.96 -10.97 -1.88
CA LYS A 19 3.17 -11.97 -0.81
C LYS A 19 3.29 -13.38 -1.37
N ARG A 20 2.45 -13.78 -2.33
CA ARG A 20 2.55 -15.10 -2.97
C ARG A 20 3.87 -15.26 -3.72
N GLU A 21 4.30 -14.22 -4.45
CA GLU A 21 5.57 -14.24 -5.17
C GLU A 21 6.78 -14.34 -4.24
N TRP A 22 6.77 -13.58 -3.13
CA TRP A 22 7.83 -13.67 -2.13
C TRP A 22 7.89 -15.06 -1.48
N VAL A 23 6.74 -15.63 -1.09
CA VAL A 23 6.67 -16.99 -0.52
C VAL A 23 7.16 -18.02 -1.52
N ALA A 24 6.72 -17.94 -2.79
CA ALA A 24 7.15 -18.86 -3.84
C ALA A 24 8.67 -18.79 -4.09
N ALA A 25 9.27 -17.59 -4.02
CA ALA A 25 10.71 -17.44 -4.12
C ALA A 25 11.45 -17.99 -2.90
N ARG A 26 10.95 -17.71 -1.69
CA ARG A 26 11.55 -18.14 -0.41
C ARG A 26 11.54 -19.66 -0.25
N ASP A 27 10.45 -20.30 -0.65
CA ASP A 27 10.24 -21.73 -0.46
C ASP A 27 10.70 -22.56 -1.68
N GLY A 28 11.22 -21.90 -2.73
CA GLY A 28 11.78 -22.52 -3.93
C GLY A 28 13.29 -22.35 -4.03
N ASP A 29 13.83 -22.49 -5.25
CA ASP A 29 15.28 -22.42 -5.52
C ASP A 29 15.79 -21.00 -5.85
N ALA A 30 15.07 -19.96 -5.43
CA ALA A 30 15.52 -18.59 -5.68
C ALA A 30 16.76 -18.26 -4.84
N THR A 31 17.58 -17.32 -5.32
CA THR A 31 18.74 -16.83 -4.56
C THR A 31 18.29 -15.93 -3.39
N ASP A 32 19.10 -15.85 -2.34
CA ASP A 32 18.84 -14.97 -1.19
C ASP A 32 18.60 -13.51 -1.60
N ALA A 33 19.37 -13.02 -2.59
CA ALA A 33 19.22 -11.67 -3.12
C ALA A 33 17.84 -11.44 -3.74
N GLU A 34 17.31 -12.44 -4.44
CA GLU A 34 16.00 -12.36 -5.08
C GLU A 34 14.86 -12.48 -4.05
N VAL A 35 15.02 -13.33 -3.04
CA VAL A 35 14.10 -13.40 -1.90
C VAL A 35 14.04 -12.05 -1.17
N ALA A 36 15.20 -11.44 -0.90
CA ALA A 36 15.29 -10.13 -0.24
C ALA A 36 14.65 -9.02 -1.09
N ARG A 37 14.88 -9.03 -2.41
CA ARG A 37 14.27 -8.07 -3.33
C ARG A 37 12.75 -8.17 -3.33
N ARG A 38 12.18 -9.38 -3.42
CA ARG A 38 10.73 -9.58 -3.39
C ARG A 38 10.13 -9.19 -2.03
N TYR A 39 10.85 -9.44 -0.95
CA TYR A 39 10.44 -8.97 0.38
C TYR A 39 10.37 -7.45 0.44
N GLU A 40 11.36 -6.73 -0.10
CA GLU A 40 11.32 -5.26 -0.08
C GLU A 40 10.16 -4.71 -0.91
N VAL A 41 9.85 -5.32 -2.06
CA VAL A 41 8.65 -4.96 -2.84
C VAL A 41 7.37 -5.12 -2.00
N LEU A 42 7.20 -6.26 -1.34
CA LEU A 42 6.06 -6.50 -0.45
C LEU A 42 6.01 -5.46 0.69
N ARG A 43 7.17 -5.14 1.29
CA ARG A 43 7.28 -4.17 2.39
C ARG A 43 6.85 -2.77 1.96
N LEU A 44 7.28 -2.34 0.77
CA LEU A 44 6.91 -1.04 0.19
C LEU A 44 5.41 -0.95 -0.09
N LEU A 45 4.79 -2.01 -0.64
CA LEU A 45 3.35 -2.04 -0.89
C LEU A 45 2.53 -1.95 0.40
N VAL A 46 2.91 -2.71 1.43
CA VAL A 46 2.25 -2.64 2.76
C VAL A 46 2.36 -1.23 3.35
N HIS A 47 3.53 -0.60 3.24
CA HIS A 47 3.72 0.77 3.72
C HIS A 47 2.84 1.77 2.97
N ALA A 48 2.79 1.69 1.64
CA ALA A 48 1.95 2.54 0.80
C ALA A 48 0.46 2.39 1.13
N GLN A 49 -0.05 1.17 1.32
CA GLN A 49 -1.43 0.92 1.71
C GLN A 49 -1.75 1.52 3.08
N ALA A 50 -0.84 1.39 4.05
CA ALA A 50 -1.01 1.97 5.38
C ALA A 50 -1.08 3.50 5.33
N GLN A 51 -0.26 4.13 4.48
CA GLN A 51 -0.30 5.57 4.26
C GLN A 51 -1.63 6.01 3.62
N GLN A 52 -2.12 5.27 2.62
CA GLN A 52 -3.41 5.54 1.98
C GLN A 52 -4.57 5.47 2.99
N LEU A 53 -4.58 4.45 3.85
CA LEU A 53 -5.59 4.34 4.92
C LEU A 53 -5.47 5.50 5.91
N ALA A 54 -4.25 5.88 6.30
CA ALA A 54 -4.04 7.01 7.21
C ALA A 54 -4.54 8.32 6.59
N ASP A 55 -4.32 8.53 5.29
CA ASP A 55 -4.79 9.70 4.57
C ASP A 55 -6.31 9.72 4.45
N ASP A 56 -6.95 8.57 4.21
CA ASP A 56 -8.40 8.44 4.20
C ASP A 56 -9.01 8.77 5.58
N VAL A 57 -8.39 8.30 6.65
CA VAL A 57 -8.82 8.61 8.03
C VAL A 57 -8.68 10.11 8.30
N ARG A 58 -7.55 10.73 7.94
CA ARG A 58 -7.33 12.18 8.07
C ARG A 58 -8.36 12.99 7.28
N ALA A 59 -8.65 12.57 6.05
CA ALA A 59 -9.63 13.24 5.20
C ALA A 59 -11.06 13.14 5.76
N ARG A 60 -11.43 12.01 6.36
CA ARG A 60 -12.72 11.85 7.06
C ARG A 60 -12.79 12.73 8.31
N ALA A 61 -11.72 12.78 9.10
CA ALA A 61 -11.65 13.61 10.30
C ALA A 61 -11.66 15.12 9.97
N GLY A 62 -11.03 15.54 8.88
CA GLY A 62 -11.08 16.93 8.39
C GLY A 62 -12.48 17.34 7.96
N ARG A 63 -13.19 16.47 7.24
CA ARG A 63 -14.60 16.71 6.81
C ARG A 63 -15.57 16.82 7.97
N ALA A 64 -15.37 16.05 9.05
CA ALA A 64 -16.20 16.14 10.25
C ALA A 64 -15.96 17.42 11.09
N ARG A 65 -14.87 18.14 10.82
CA ARG A 65 -14.46 19.33 11.59
C ARG A 65 -14.85 20.66 10.97
N THR A 66 -15.60 20.67 9.86
CA THR A 66 -16.24 21.87 9.32
C THR A 66 -17.69 21.89 9.85
N PRO A 67 -18.00 22.63 10.93
CA PRO A 67 -19.38 22.90 11.27
C PRO A 67 -19.93 23.90 10.25
N ASP A 68 -21.21 23.75 9.91
CA ASP A 68 -21.99 24.77 9.22
C ASP A 68 -21.69 26.15 9.83
N ALA A 69 -21.19 27.05 9.01
CA ALA A 69 -21.15 28.46 9.33
C ALA A 69 -22.56 29.01 9.06
N ASP A 70 -23.38 29.01 10.11
CA ASP A 70 -24.54 29.90 10.26
C ASP A 70 -24.05 31.31 10.62
#